data_AF-A0A0H2QZD9-F1
#
_entry.id   AF-A0A0H2QZD9-F1
#
_cell.length_a   1.000
_cell.length_b   1.000
_cell.length_c   1.000
_cell.angle_alpha   90.00
_cell.angle_beta   90.00
_cell.angle_gamma   90.00
#
_symmetry.space_group_name_H-M   'P 1'
#
loop_
_entity.id
_entity.type
_entity.pdbx_description
1 polymer ?
#
loop_
_entity_poly.entity_id
_entity_poly.type
_entity_poly.pdbx_seq_one_letter_code
_entity_poly.pdbx_strand_id
1 'polypeptide(L)'
;EFDHIDCDLSSADGCSRCRPRPSRLCCDVCNPSEFNTVAQYTPPEGSKAERKSRLGKYTRMEFENLLWRLLDDWRMVKAVEKYGVAIAEDIGPALVMPEQFIDRIVDCAHFEKIKNLQDLRRETGWNCPDEIGTTVVALVAEHGRPPAPPSPDSDNAPTSAPPRSVLTSNTAILNGITSNAAPLGVPNAMPETMQEDVVAQISTGSCIPPVRTQS
;
A
#
# COMPACT_ATOMS: atom_id res chain seq x y z
N GLU A 1 5.16 -44.19 -22.41
CA GLU A 1 5.53 -44.47 -21.01
C GLU A 1 6.89 -45.14 -21.08
N PHE A 2 7.94 -44.54 -20.51
CA PHE A 2 9.29 -45.10 -20.52
C PHE A 2 9.52 -45.64 -19.12
N ASP A 3 9.64 -46.95 -18.99
CA ASP A 3 9.82 -47.59 -17.69
C ASP A 3 11.32 -47.58 -17.33
N HIS A 4 11.63 -47.40 -16.06
CA HIS A 4 12.99 -47.29 -15.57
C HIS A 4 13.82 -48.58 -15.79
N ILE A 5 13.14 -49.72 -15.92
CA ILE A 5 13.72 -51.03 -16.24
C ILE A 5 14.22 -51.14 -17.69
N ASP A 6 13.71 -50.30 -18.61
CA ASP A 6 14.09 -50.34 -20.03
C ASP A 6 15.52 -49.82 -20.27
N CYS A 7 16.08 -49.09 -19.29
CA CYS A 7 17.42 -48.50 -19.38
C CYS A 7 18.55 -49.51 -19.12
N ASP A 8 18.28 -50.58 -18.37
CA ASP A 8 19.27 -51.61 -18.04
C ASP A 8 18.57 -52.94 -17.78
N LEU A 9 18.55 -53.79 -18.80
CA LEU A 9 17.92 -55.11 -18.75
C LEU A 9 18.64 -56.10 -17.81
N SER A 10 19.81 -55.76 -17.29
CA SER A 10 20.55 -56.60 -16.34
C SER A 10 20.17 -56.32 -14.88
N SER A 11 19.45 -55.21 -14.63
CA SER A 11 19.02 -54.76 -13.30
C SER A 11 17.49 -54.70 -13.22
N ALA A 12 16.90 -55.39 -12.25
CA ALA A 12 15.45 -55.36 -12.04
C ALA A 12 14.90 -53.98 -11.66
N ASP A 13 15.77 -53.09 -11.17
CA ASP A 13 15.42 -51.72 -10.77
C ASP A 13 15.95 -50.68 -11.78
N GLY A 14 16.47 -51.11 -12.93
CA GLY A 14 17.16 -50.23 -13.88
C GLY A 14 18.52 -49.72 -13.37
N CYS A 15 19.13 -48.81 -14.13
CA CYS A 15 20.44 -48.27 -13.79
C CYS A 15 20.40 -47.31 -12.58
N SER A 16 21.55 -46.96 -12.02
CA SER A 16 21.66 -46.05 -10.86
C SER A 16 21.01 -44.68 -11.06
N ARG A 17 20.79 -44.24 -12.31
CA ARG A 17 20.16 -42.98 -12.68
C ARG A 17 18.64 -43.10 -12.85
N CYS A 18 18.16 -44.25 -13.30
CA CYS A 18 16.75 -44.48 -13.62
C CYS A 18 15.99 -45.13 -12.46
N ARG A 19 16.68 -45.85 -11.55
CA ARG A 19 16.03 -46.49 -10.42
C ARG A 19 15.31 -45.47 -9.53
N PRO A 20 14.06 -45.73 -9.11
CA PRO A 20 13.36 -44.90 -8.15
C PRO A 20 14.19 -44.73 -6.88
N ARG A 21 14.32 -43.49 -6.40
CA ARG A 21 14.99 -43.26 -5.12
C ARG A 21 14.08 -43.81 -4.02
N PRO A 22 14.59 -44.65 -3.11
CA PRO A 22 13.81 -45.07 -1.97
C PRO A 22 13.40 -43.83 -1.17
N SER A 23 12.11 -43.73 -0.85
CA SER A 23 11.61 -42.65 -0.01
C SER A 23 12.24 -42.78 1.38
N ARG A 24 12.66 -41.66 1.96
CA ARG A 24 13.17 -41.62 3.34
C ARG A 24 12.04 -41.78 4.37
N LEU A 25 10.79 -41.67 3.92
CA LEU A 25 9.58 -41.82 4.71
C LEU A 25 8.76 -42.96 4.13
N CYS A 26 8.27 -43.85 4.99
CA CYS A 26 7.33 -44.90 4.64
C CYS A 26 5.91 -44.34 4.56
N CYS A 27 4.99 -45.04 3.89
CA CYS A 27 3.57 -44.70 3.95
C CYS A 27 2.97 -45.05 5.31
N ASP A 28 1.79 -44.52 5.57
CA ASP A 28 0.94 -44.81 6.72
C ASP A 28 0.60 -46.30 6.86
N VAL A 29 0.63 -47.06 5.76
CA VAL A 29 0.46 -48.52 5.76
C VAL A 29 1.66 -49.24 6.36
N CYS A 30 2.88 -48.80 6.04
CA CYS A 30 4.11 -49.48 6.45
C CYS A 30 4.60 -49.05 7.84
N ASN A 31 4.28 -47.82 8.28
CA ASN A 31 4.61 -47.35 9.62
C ASN A 31 3.48 -46.46 10.18
N PRO A 32 2.34 -47.05 10.58
CA PRO A 32 1.18 -46.29 11.07
C PRO A 32 1.49 -45.47 12.32
N SER A 33 2.48 -45.88 13.12
CA SER A 33 2.88 -45.22 14.36
C SER A 33 3.42 -43.80 14.14
N GLU A 34 4.11 -43.55 13.02
CA GLU A 34 4.68 -42.22 12.68
C GLU A 34 3.59 -41.20 12.31
N PHE A 35 2.39 -41.66 11.95
CA PHE A 35 1.26 -40.82 11.54
C PHE A 35 0.25 -40.57 12.66
N ASN A 36 0.44 -41.17 13.84
CA ASN A 36 -0.44 -40.95 14.99
C ASN A 36 -0.53 -39.48 15.42
N THR A 37 0.57 -38.72 15.29
CA THR A 37 0.60 -37.28 15.60
C THR A 37 -0.30 -36.47 14.67
N VAL A 38 -0.43 -36.89 13.40
CA VAL A 38 -1.33 -36.27 12.43
C VAL A 38 -2.77 -36.67 12.69
N ALA A 39 -3.03 -37.94 13.03
CA ALA A 39 -4.36 -38.42 13.39
C ALA A 39 -4.91 -37.81 14.69
N GLN A 40 -4.02 -37.42 15.61
CA GLN A 40 -4.36 -36.77 16.89
C GLN A 40 -4.40 -35.25 16.78
N TYR A 41 -4.12 -34.67 15.61
CA TYR A 41 -4.24 -33.24 15.42
C TYR A 41 -5.70 -32.82 15.49
N THR A 42 -6.10 -32.27 16.64
CA THR A 42 -7.30 -31.45 16.73
C THR A 42 -6.91 -30.03 16.35
N PRO A 43 -7.47 -29.47 15.26
CA PRO A 43 -7.29 -28.06 14.96
C PRO A 43 -7.70 -27.27 16.21
N PRO A 44 -6.90 -26.30 16.67
CA PRO A 44 -7.31 -25.45 17.77
C PRO A 44 -8.68 -24.87 17.44
N GLU A 45 -9.62 -24.94 18.39
CA GLU A 45 -10.96 -24.37 18.23
C GLU A 45 -10.79 -22.90 17.84
N GLY A 46 -10.99 -22.61 16.57
CA GLY A 46 -10.77 -21.28 16.04
C GLY A 46 -11.73 -20.32 16.71
N SER A 47 -11.21 -19.27 17.33
CA SER A 47 -12.05 -18.12 17.70
C SER A 47 -12.79 -17.68 16.43
N LYS A 48 -14.11 -17.53 16.52
CA LYS A 48 -14.93 -17.11 15.38
C LYS A 48 -14.33 -15.84 14.81
N ALA A 49 -13.83 -15.90 13.58
CA ALA A 49 -13.25 -14.74 12.92
C ALA A 49 -14.22 -13.57 12.99
N GLU A 50 -13.71 -12.39 13.38
CA GLU A 50 -14.52 -11.18 13.40
C GLU A 50 -15.07 -10.93 11.99
N ARG A 51 -16.36 -10.61 11.92
CA ARG A 51 -17.04 -10.42 10.63
C ARG A 51 -16.67 -9.06 10.04
N LYS A 52 -16.39 -9.04 8.75
CA LYS A 52 -16.25 -7.82 7.94
C LYS A 52 -17.53 -6.98 8.01
N SER A 53 -17.38 -5.65 8.03
CA SER A 53 -18.51 -4.73 8.01
C SER A 53 -19.32 -4.87 6.71
N ARG A 54 -20.64 -4.84 6.81
CA ARG A 54 -21.52 -4.71 5.64
C ARG A 54 -21.57 -3.25 5.25
N LEU A 55 -21.07 -2.93 4.07
CA LEU A 55 -21.02 -1.56 3.57
C LEU A 55 -22.26 -1.27 2.73
N GLY A 56 -22.77 -0.04 2.81
CA GLY A 56 -23.84 0.42 1.96
C GLY A 56 -23.35 0.62 0.53
N LYS A 57 -24.29 0.75 -0.42
CA LYS A 57 -23.95 1.22 -1.77
C LYS A 57 -23.65 2.72 -1.70
N TYR A 58 -22.59 3.14 -2.38
CA TYR A 58 -22.25 4.55 -2.53
C TYR A 58 -21.60 4.78 -3.89
N THR A 59 -21.48 6.04 -4.29
CA THR A 59 -20.73 6.46 -5.48
C THR A 59 -19.40 7.03 -5.03
N ARG A 60 -18.31 6.51 -5.57
CA ARG A 60 -16.94 6.96 -5.28
C ARG A 60 -16.78 8.43 -5.69
N MET A 61 -16.36 9.30 -4.77
CA MET A 61 -16.07 10.71 -5.03
C MET A 61 -14.57 10.93 -5.22
N GLU A 62 -14.15 12.19 -5.40
CA GLU A 62 -12.77 12.51 -5.75
C GLU A 62 -11.78 12.19 -4.63
N PHE A 63 -12.15 12.36 -3.35
CA PHE A 63 -11.24 12.05 -2.25
C PHE A 63 -11.02 10.54 -2.10
N GLU A 64 -12.02 9.70 -2.38
CA GLU A 64 -11.82 8.25 -2.40
C GLU A 64 -10.92 7.82 -3.56
N ASN A 65 -11.07 8.44 -4.73
CA ASN A 65 -10.16 8.21 -5.86
C ASN A 65 -8.73 8.66 -5.54
N LEU A 66 -8.57 9.78 -4.82
CA LEU A 66 -7.27 10.25 -4.35
C LEU A 66 -6.65 9.24 -3.38
N LEU A 67 -7.39 8.79 -2.36
CA LEU A 67 -6.93 7.77 -1.43
C LEU A 67 -6.53 6.47 -2.16
N TRP A 68 -7.31 6.07 -3.15
CA TRP A 68 -7.01 4.89 -3.98
C TRP A 68 -5.66 5.05 -4.68
N ARG A 69 -5.43 6.18 -5.37
CA ARG A 69 -4.16 6.46 -6.08
C ARG A 69 -2.98 6.53 -5.12
N LEU A 70 -3.14 7.20 -3.98
CA LEU A 70 -2.09 7.30 -2.95
C LEU A 70 -1.70 5.92 -2.41
N LEU A 71 -2.65 5.03 -2.18
CA LEU A 71 -2.38 3.66 -1.76
C LEU A 71 -1.68 2.85 -2.87
N ASP A 72 -2.07 3.08 -4.13
CA ASP A 72 -1.46 2.42 -5.29
C ASP A 72 0.00 2.84 -5.49
N ASP A 73 0.27 4.15 -5.53
CA ASP A 73 1.61 4.71 -5.64
C ASP A 73 2.49 4.24 -4.47
N TRP A 74 1.94 4.28 -3.25
CA TRP A 74 2.66 3.83 -2.07
C TRP A 74 3.03 2.34 -2.14
N ARG A 75 2.13 1.45 -2.58
CA ARG A 75 2.46 0.01 -2.68
C ARG A 75 3.50 -0.26 -3.77
N MET A 76 3.55 0.55 -4.83
CA MET A 76 4.60 0.46 -5.86
C MET A 76 5.97 0.79 -5.29
N VAL A 77 6.08 1.93 -4.58
CA VAL A 77 7.32 2.31 -3.90
C VAL A 77 7.74 1.26 -2.88
N LYS A 78 6.78 0.76 -2.09
CA LYS A 78 7.06 -0.24 -1.05
C LYS A 78 7.47 -1.60 -1.62
N ALA A 79 6.99 -1.96 -2.80
CA ALA A 79 7.37 -3.20 -3.47
C ALA A 79 8.84 -3.16 -3.91
N VAL A 80 9.28 -2.03 -4.49
CA VAL A 80 10.68 -1.82 -4.85
C VAL A 80 11.57 -1.81 -3.60
N GLU A 81 11.15 -1.11 -2.53
CA GLU A 81 11.91 -1.05 -1.28
C GLU A 81 12.11 -2.45 -0.66
N LYS A 82 11.07 -3.30 -0.68
CA LYS A 82 11.09 -4.59 0.03
C LYS A 82 11.65 -5.75 -0.79
N TYR A 83 11.41 -5.76 -2.10
CA TYR A 83 11.73 -6.89 -2.97
C TYR A 83 12.79 -6.54 -4.04
N GLY A 84 13.16 -5.27 -4.16
CA GLY A 84 14.06 -4.79 -5.20
C GLY A 84 13.36 -4.56 -6.54
N VAL A 85 14.00 -3.79 -7.42
CA VAL A 85 13.44 -3.35 -8.71
C VAL A 85 13.05 -4.53 -9.58
N ALA A 86 13.94 -5.50 -9.77
CA ALA A 86 13.69 -6.64 -10.68
C ALA A 86 12.43 -7.45 -10.29
N ILE A 87 12.27 -7.78 -9.00
CA ILE A 87 11.10 -8.54 -8.52
C ILE A 87 9.83 -7.69 -8.62
N ALA A 88 9.92 -6.39 -8.31
CA ALA A 88 8.80 -5.48 -8.42
C ALA A 88 8.33 -5.28 -9.88
N GLU A 89 9.24 -5.31 -10.85
CA GLU A 89 8.90 -5.25 -12.29
C GLU A 89 8.29 -6.56 -12.79
N ASP A 90 8.81 -7.71 -12.36
CA ASP A 90 8.34 -9.03 -12.82
C ASP A 90 6.97 -9.41 -12.24
N ILE A 91 6.74 -9.15 -10.95
CA ILE A 91 5.53 -9.60 -10.22
C ILE A 91 4.56 -8.44 -9.95
N GLY A 92 5.08 -7.23 -9.76
CA GLY A 92 4.28 -6.05 -9.50
C GLY A 92 3.99 -5.77 -8.01
N PRO A 93 3.27 -4.67 -7.74
CA PRO A 93 2.99 -4.17 -6.40
C PRO A 93 2.02 -5.03 -5.59
N ALA A 94 1.37 -6.01 -6.23
CA ALA A 94 0.47 -6.96 -5.58
C ALA A 94 1.18 -7.81 -4.51
N LEU A 95 2.51 -7.95 -4.56
CA LEU A 95 3.32 -8.57 -3.51
C LEU A 95 3.19 -7.87 -2.15
N VAL A 96 3.02 -6.55 -2.17
CA VAL A 96 2.82 -5.76 -0.94
C VAL A 96 1.34 -5.77 -0.58
N MET A 97 0.49 -5.30 -1.49
CA MET A 97 -0.94 -5.16 -1.24
C MET A 97 -1.74 -5.41 -2.53
N PRO A 98 -2.49 -6.52 -2.62
CA PRO A 98 -3.43 -6.77 -3.70
C PRO A 98 -4.46 -5.63 -3.87
N GLU A 99 -4.87 -5.36 -5.11
CA GLU A 99 -5.80 -4.28 -5.46
C GLU A 99 -7.15 -4.39 -4.73
N GLN A 100 -7.67 -5.62 -4.58
CA GLN A 100 -8.88 -5.90 -3.81
C GLN A 100 -8.82 -5.39 -2.36
N PHE A 101 -7.63 -5.28 -1.76
CA PHE A 101 -7.46 -4.70 -0.44
C PHE A 101 -7.51 -3.18 -0.50
N ILE A 102 -6.95 -2.53 -1.52
CA ILE A 102 -7.10 -1.09 -1.74
C ILE A 102 -8.58 -0.73 -1.88
N ASP A 103 -9.31 -1.42 -2.76
CA ASP A 103 -10.74 -1.16 -2.93
C ASP A 103 -11.50 -1.30 -1.61
N ARG A 104 -11.23 -2.39 -0.87
CA ARG A 104 -11.87 -2.60 0.43
C ARG A 104 -11.51 -1.52 1.44
N ILE A 105 -10.25 -1.06 1.47
CA ILE A 105 -9.79 0.00 2.35
C ILE A 105 -10.50 1.31 2.03
N VAL A 106 -10.60 1.67 0.74
CA VAL A 106 -11.28 2.87 0.27
C VAL A 106 -12.77 2.83 0.60
N ASP A 107 -13.44 1.70 0.37
CA ASP A 107 -14.85 1.53 0.73
C ASP A 107 -15.03 1.66 2.25
N CYS A 108 -14.15 1.05 3.05
CA CYS A 108 -14.20 1.16 4.51
C CYS A 108 -13.87 2.57 5.02
N ALA A 109 -13.00 3.31 4.35
CA ALA A 109 -12.65 4.68 4.68
C ALA A 109 -13.85 5.61 4.52
N HIS A 110 -14.62 5.46 3.42
CA HIS A 110 -15.85 6.21 3.18
C HIS A 110 -16.85 6.09 4.36
N PHE A 111 -16.98 4.90 4.94
CA PHE A 111 -17.85 4.63 6.09
C PHE A 111 -17.16 4.74 7.46
N GLU A 112 -15.95 5.32 7.51
CA GLU A 112 -15.12 5.47 8.71
C GLU A 112 -14.92 4.18 9.53
N LYS A 113 -14.79 3.03 8.85
CA LYS A 113 -14.67 1.71 9.48
C LYS A 113 -13.25 1.34 9.89
N ILE A 114 -12.24 2.04 9.38
CA ILE A 114 -10.83 1.80 9.70
C ILE A 114 -10.31 2.96 10.53
N LYS A 115 -10.06 2.71 11.83
CA LYS A 115 -9.45 3.70 12.74
C LYS A 115 -8.09 3.25 13.25
N ASN A 116 -7.82 1.95 13.21
CA ASN A 116 -6.59 1.35 13.72
C ASN A 116 -6.24 0.09 12.91
N LEU A 117 -5.09 -0.50 13.24
CA LEU A 117 -4.57 -1.70 12.58
C LEU A 117 -5.50 -2.92 12.72
N GLN A 118 -6.19 -3.06 13.86
CA GLN A 118 -7.13 -4.16 14.08
C GLN A 118 -8.34 -4.04 13.14
N ASP A 119 -8.87 -2.84 12.95
CA ASP A 119 -9.95 -2.59 12.00
C ASP A 119 -9.50 -2.92 10.57
N LEU A 120 -8.29 -2.48 10.18
CA LEU A 120 -7.73 -2.79 8.86
C LEU A 120 -7.66 -4.32 8.64
N ARG A 121 -7.13 -5.06 9.62
CA ARG A 121 -7.05 -6.53 9.56
C ARG A 121 -8.42 -7.18 9.50
N ARG A 122 -9.37 -6.74 10.32
CA ARG A 122 -10.74 -7.24 10.33
C ARG A 122 -11.42 -7.05 8.98
N GLU A 123 -11.32 -5.85 8.41
CA GLU A 123 -12.07 -5.49 7.20
C GLU A 123 -11.49 -6.10 5.92
N THR A 124 -10.16 -6.22 5.84
CA THR A 124 -9.47 -6.74 4.64
C THR A 124 -9.20 -8.24 4.75
N GLY A 125 -8.92 -8.76 5.95
CA GLY A 125 -8.30 -10.07 6.15
C GLY A 125 -6.82 -10.09 5.78
N TRP A 126 -6.22 -8.92 5.54
CA TRP A 126 -4.84 -8.80 5.12
C TRP A 126 -3.90 -8.98 6.31
N ASN A 127 -3.15 -10.09 6.29
CA ASN A 127 -2.13 -10.38 7.30
C ASN A 127 -0.83 -9.64 6.98
N CYS A 128 -0.87 -8.31 7.07
CA CYS A 128 0.31 -7.47 6.87
C CYS A 128 1.14 -7.31 8.15
N PRO A 129 2.46 -7.12 8.02
CA PRO A 129 3.31 -6.63 9.09
C PRO A 129 2.76 -5.32 9.68
N ASP A 130 2.88 -5.15 10.99
CA ASP A 130 2.35 -4.01 11.73
C ASP A 130 2.85 -2.67 11.18
N GLU A 131 4.13 -2.60 10.76
CA GLU A 131 4.75 -1.41 10.17
C GLU A 131 4.01 -0.96 8.89
N ILE A 132 3.77 -1.91 7.98
CA ILE A 132 3.07 -1.68 6.70
C ILE A 132 1.63 -1.26 6.97
N GLY A 133 0.94 -1.98 7.86
CA GLY A 133 -0.45 -1.66 8.18
C GLY A 133 -0.60 -0.31 8.89
N THR A 134 0.36 0.10 9.71
CA THR A 134 0.34 1.40 10.40
C THR A 134 0.44 2.56 9.41
N THR A 135 1.33 2.48 8.42
CA THR A 135 1.41 3.48 7.36
C THR A 135 0.10 3.59 6.57
N VAL A 136 -0.53 2.47 6.25
CA VAL A 136 -1.82 2.44 5.55
C VAL A 136 -2.92 3.09 6.38
N VAL A 137 -2.98 2.80 7.69
CA VAL A 137 -3.94 3.45 8.59
C VAL A 137 -3.71 4.97 8.65
N ALA A 138 -2.46 5.43 8.62
CA ALA A 138 -2.13 6.85 8.58
C ALA A 138 -2.64 7.52 7.29
N LEU A 139 -2.41 6.89 6.12
CA LEU A 139 -2.93 7.38 4.83
C LEU A 139 -4.46 7.48 4.83
N VAL A 140 -5.15 6.49 5.40
CA VAL A 140 -6.62 6.50 5.55
C VAL A 140 -7.06 7.60 6.50
N ALA A 141 -6.36 7.84 7.61
CA ALA A 141 -6.71 8.88 8.56
C ALA A 141 -6.59 10.28 7.96
N GLU A 142 -5.60 10.48 7.10
CA GLU A 142 -5.29 11.75 6.44
C GLU A 142 -6.21 12.03 5.24
N HIS A 143 -6.47 11.04 4.38
CA HIS A 143 -7.14 11.23 3.09
C HIS A 143 -8.52 10.55 2.99
N GLY A 144 -8.91 9.75 3.98
CA GLY A 144 -10.15 8.96 3.96
C GLY A 144 -11.42 9.74 4.30
N ARG A 145 -11.33 11.05 4.56
CA ARG A 145 -12.48 11.90 4.86
C ARG A 145 -12.68 12.99 3.80
N PRO A 146 -13.94 13.38 3.54
CA PRO A 146 -14.22 14.56 2.76
C PRO A 146 -13.49 15.78 3.38
N PRO A 147 -12.90 16.66 2.56
CA PRO A 147 -12.38 17.93 3.06
C PRO A 147 -13.49 18.69 3.77
N ALA A 148 -13.19 19.26 4.93
CA ALA A 148 -14.14 20.07 5.66
C ALA A 148 -14.69 21.18 4.74
N PRO A 149 -16.01 21.46 4.76
CA PRO A 149 -16.54 22.57 4.00
C PRO A 149 -15.80 23.85 4.41
N PRO A 150 -15.50 24.75 3.46
CA PRO A 150 -14.85 26.01 3.78
C PRO A 150 -15.70 26.75 4.81
N SER A 151 -15.11 27.04 5.97
CA SER A 151 -15.76 27.81 7.01
C SER A 151 -16.23 29.15 6.41
N PRO A 152 -17.50 29.53 6.53
CA PRO A 152 -17.86 30.92 6.38
C PRO A 152 -17.16 31.68 7.53
N ASP A 153 -16.57 32.84 7.22
CA ASP A 153 -16.07 33.87 8.13
C ASP A 153 -14.54 33.99 8.28
N SER A 154 -13.94 34.78 7.38
CA SER A 154 -12.92 35.79 7.75
C SER A 154 -12.86 36.93 6.73
N ASP A 155 -14.01 37.52 6.42
CA ASP A 155 -14.11 38.86 5.82
C ASP A 155 -15.03 39.70 6.69
N ASN A 156 -14.58 40.07 7.90
CA ASN A 156 -15.11 41.20 8.68
C ASN A 156 -14.16 41.52 9.84
N ALA A 157 -12.99 42.07 9.52
CA ALA A 157 -12.23 42.84 10.49
C ALA A 157 -12.84 44.26 10.56
N PRO A 158 -13.32 44.73 11.72
CA PRO A 158 -13.65 46.15 11.89
C PRO A 158 -12.34 46.94 11.86
N THR A 159 -12.08 47.59 10.73
CA THR A 159 -11.03 48.61 10.56
C THR A 159 -11.21 49.67 11.64
N SER A 160 -10.21 49.77 12.50
CA SER A 160 -10.01 50.84 13.47
C SER A 160 -10.22 52.21 12.83
N ALA A 161 -11.04 53.04 13.49
CA ALA A 161 -11.34 54.40 13.10
C ALA A 161 -10.06 55.27 13.04
N PRO A 162 -9.86 56.08 12.00
CA PRO A 162 -8.94 57.22 12.07
C PRO A 162 -9.69 58.49 12.55
N PRO A 163 -9.01 59.39 13.29
CA PRO A 163 -9.61 60.65 13.71
C PRO A 163 -9.74 61.64 12.53
N ARG A 164 -10.83 62.42 12.59
CA ARG A 164 -11.20 63.51 11.67
C ARG A 164 -10.13 64.60 11.62
N SER A 165 -9.78 65.06 10.41
CA SER A 165 -9.53 66.49 10.11
C SER A 165 -9.58 66.79 8.60
N VAL A 166 -10.74 67.32 8.20
CA VAL A 166 -11.06 68.51 7.38
C VAL A 166 -10.18 68.93 6.17
N LEU A 167 -10.87 69.09 5.01
CA LEU A 167 -10.64 69.89 3.79
C LEU A 167 -9.34 69.59 2.98
N THR A 168 -9.37 69.45 1.64
CA THR A 168 -9.81 70.49 0.69
C THR A 168 -9.91 69.92 -0.75
N SER A 169 -10.97 70.33 -1.44
CA SER A 169 -11.17 70.50 -2.90
C SER A 169 -11.00 69.37 -3.93
N ASN A 170 -12.14 69.07 -4.56
CA ASN A 170 -12.34 68.51 -5.90
C ASN A 170 -11.77 69.48 -6.98
N THR A 171 -11.39 69.16 -8.23
CA THR A 171 -12.00 68.35 -9.31
C THR A 171 -11.04 68.50 -10.51
N ALA A 172 -10.81 67.47 -11.35
CA ALA A 172 -10.71 67.58 -12.83
C ALA A 172 -10.32 66.25 -13.52
N ILE A 173 -11.33 65.65 -14.15
CA ILE A 173 -11.40 64.98 -15.47
C ILE A 173 -10.16 65.10 -16.39
N LEU A 174 -9.67 63.99 -16.97
CA LEU A 174 -9.65 63.73 -18.44
C LEU A 174 -9.06 62.36 -18.85
N ASN A 175 -9.68 61.83 -19.91
CA ASN A 175 -9.43 60.57 -20.63
C ASN A 175 -8.07 60.51 -21.35
N GLY A 176 -7.62 59.29 -21.72
CA GLY A 176 -6.68 59.15 -22.85
C GLY A 176 -5.92 57.81 -22.99
N ILE A 177 -6.56 56.84 -23.63
CA ILE A 177 -6.08 55.98 -24.75
C ILE A 177 -4.59 55.56 -24.80
N THR A 178 -4.32 54.25 -24.94
CA THR A 178 -3.52 53.57 -26.01
C THR A 178 -3.18 52.14 -25.56
N SER A 179 -3.86 51.12 -26.08
CA SER A 179 -3.34 50.15 -27.06
C SER A 179 -1.82 50.01 -27.14
N ASN A 180 -1.31 48.80 -26.85
CA ASN A 180 -0.35 48.13 -27.72
C ASN A 180 -0.42 46.60 -27.54
N ALA A 181 -0.43 45.94 -28.68
CA ALA A 181 -0.47 44.50 -28.87
C ALA A 181 0.94 43.89 -28.88
N ALA A 182 1.05 42.64 -28.41
CA ALA A 182 1.85 41.48 -28.91
C ALA A 182 3.37 41.66 -29.21
N PRO A 183 4.24 40.61 -29.11
CA PRO A 183 3.96 39.26 -29.58
C PRO A 183 4.64 38.07 -28.86
N LEU A 184 4.25 36.89 -29.36
CA LEU A 184 4.82 35.55 -29.26
C LEU A 184 6.35 35.47 -29.12
N GLY A 185 6.80 34.53 -28.28
CA GLY A 185 8.21 34.11 -28.20
C GLY A 185 8.42 32.91 -27.30
N VAL A 186 8.26 31.71 -27.85
CA VAL A 186 8.87 30.45 -27.37
C VAL A 186 10.06 30.22 -28.32
N PRO A 187 11.29 29.94 -27.86
CA PRO A 187 11.67 28.55 -27.58
C PRO A 187 12.76 28.30 -26.51
N ASN A 188 12.81 27.03 -26.09
CA ASN A 188 13.93 26.27 -25.52
C ASN A 188 14.54 26.72 -24.18
N ALA A 189 14.45 25.85 -23.18
CA ALA A 189 15.53 24.93 -22.83
C ALA A 189 15.16 24.17 -21.54
N MET A 190 15.33 22.84 -21.55
CA MET A 190 15.37 22.05 -20.32
C MET A 190 16.60 22.45 -19.49
N PRO A 191 16.48 22.51 -18.17
CA PRO A 191 17.56 22.11 -17.30
C PRO A 191 17.32 20.67 -16.82
N GLU A 192 18.17 19.77 -17.31
CA GLU A 192 18.69 18.65 -16.51
C GLU A 192 19.21 19.17 -15.16
N THR A 193 19.24 18.28 -14.17
CA THR A 193 19.71 18.43 -12.78
C THR A 193 18.65 18.81 -11.75
N MET A 194 18.05 17.79 -11.12
CA MET A 194 17.88 17.70 -9.67
C MET A 194 17.70 16.22 -9.29
N GLN A 195 18.84 15.53 -9.29
CA GLN A 195 19.07 14.36 -8.44
C GLN A 195 19.36 14.87 -7.01
N GLU A 196 18.99 14.04 -6.03
CA GLU A 196 19.42 14.06 -4.64
C GLU A 196 18.94 15.23 -3.77
N ASP A 197 17.78 15.07 -3.11
CA ASP A 197 17.62 15.45 -1.69
C ASP A 197 16.24 15.03 -1.11
N VAL A 198 15.93 13.72 -1.06
CA VAL A 198 14.99 13.17 -0.05
C VAL A 198 15.41 11.73 0.32
N VAL A 199 16.70 11.53 0.61
CA VAL A 199 17.19 10.25 1.18
C VAL A 199 18.14 10.56 2.33
N ALA A 200 17.60 11.13 3.39
CA ALA A 200 18.27 11.17 4.68
C ALA A 200 17.23 11.32 5.78
N GLN A 201 16.78 10.18 6.33
CA GLN A 201 16.52 9.93 7.76
C GLN A 201 15.52 8.80 7.94
N ILE A 202 15.96 7.55 7.77
CA ILE A 202 15.52 6.48 8.66
C ILE A 202 16.75 5.64 8.99
N SER A 203 17.27 5.90 10.18
CA SER A 203 18.49 5.31 10.71
C SER A 203 18.29 3.82 11.01
N THR A 204 19.39 3.11 10.84
CA THR A 204 19.65 1.67 10.98
C THR A 204 19.01 1.00 12.20
N GLY A 205 18.27 -0.08 11.96
CA GLY A 205 17.83 -1.05 12.97
C GLY A 205 17.93 -2.47 12.43
N SER A 206 19.16 -2.97 12.24
CA SER A 206 19.44 -4.37 11.86
C SER A 206 19.22 -5.28 13.07
N CYS A 207 18.11 -6.03 13.08
CA CYS A 207 17.85 -7.08 14.06
C CYS A 207 18.05 -8.46 13.41
N ILE A 208 19.25 -9.03 13.60
CA ILE A 208 19.53 -10.45 13.37
C ILE A 208 18.95 -11.24 14.57
N PRO A 209 18.09 -12.27 14.37
CA PRO A 209 17.64 -13.11 15.49
C PRO A 209 18.74 -14.10 15.90
N PRO A 210 18.87 -14.44 17.21
CA PRO A 210 19.86 -15.42 17.65
C PRO A 210 19.42 -16.84 17.28
N VAL A 211 20.38 -17.59 16.74
CA VAL A 211 20.30 -19.03 16.49
C VAL A 211 20.19 -19.76 17.83
N ARG A 212 19.13 -20.57 17.98
CA ARG A 212 18.86 -21.37 19.17
C ARG A 212 19.60 -22.71 19.03
N THR A 213 20.76 -22.84 19.68
CA THR A 213 21.44 -24.12 19.89
C THR A 213 20.66 -24.93 20.93
N GLN A 214 20.23 -26.15 20.58
CA GLN A 214 19.71 -27.13 21.51
C GLN A 214 20.85 -28.09 21.89
N SER A 215 21.02 -28.30 23.20
CA SER A 215 21.78 -29.40 23.80
C SER A 215 20.85 -30.54 24.16
#